data_AF-A0A7Y5S7B3-F1
#
_entry.id   AF-A0A7Y5S7B3-F1
#
_cell.length_a   1.000
_cell.length_b   1.000
_cell.length_c   1.000
_cell.angle_alpha   90.00
_cell.angle_beta   90.00
_cell.angle_gamma   90.00
#
_symmetry.space_group_name_H-M   'P 1'
#
loop_
_entity.id
_entity.type
_entity.pdbx_description
1 polymer ?
#
loop_
_entity_poly.entity_id
_entity_poly.type
_entity_poly.pdbx_seq_one_letter_code
_entity_poly.pdbx_strand_id
1 'polypeptide(L)'
;MKALVYFALATAAACQSVQANISTRFNTDVEGWRVVAFPFSGHVANPATTPGTFDSSFGLPAGSIRVGDVYSDTGISAPAAFLGNHSDAYGGQLTYDIFVRYTDGVDYPAVVINAGTFSLFYVTASPPLETWQSRVIPLTETGWRYNSRTGPAATEAQMRAALANIVGLYIFTEWRTGPDDTSVDNISMPGGCAADLNNDGFVNGDDYDYFASMFEAADPGADINNDSFVNGDDYDAFASAFENGC
;
A
#
# COMPACT_ATOMS: atom_id res chain seq x y z
N MET A 1 48.32 -41.52 14.79
CA MET A 1 46.99 -40.91 15.00
C MET A 1 47.07 -39.47 14.55
N LYS A 2 46.45 -39.11 13.41
CA LYS A 2 46.36 -37.72 12.93
C LYS A 2 45.02 -37.17 13.39
N ALA A 3 45.03 -36.13 14.22
CA ALA A 3 43.81 -35.45 14.65
C ALA A 3 43.34 -34.51 13.53
N LEU A 4 42.11 -34.73 13.04
CA LEU A 4 41.41 -33.77 12.20
C LEU A 4 40.80 -32.69 13.11
N VAL A 5 41.12 -31.43 12.82
CA VAL A 5 40.45 -30.26 13.39
C VAL A 5 39.31 -29.90 12.44
N TYR A 6 38.07 -30.00 12.91
CA TYR A 6 36.89 -29.53 12.19
C TYR A 6 36.64 -28.07 12.54
N PHE A 7 36.72 -27.18 11.55
CA PHE A 7 36.19 -25.83 11.65
C PHE A 7 34.67 -25.89 11.56
N ALA A 8 33.99 -25.55 12.65
CA ALA A 8 32.55 -25.33 12.64
C ALA A 8 32.28 -23.99 11.94
N LEU A 9 31.65 -24.04 10.77
CA LEU A 9 31.06 -22.86 10.14
C LEU A 9 29.86 -22.45 11.01
N ALA A 10 29.97 -21.34 11.74
CA ALA A 10 28.83 -20.72 12.38
C ALA A 10 27.96 -20.10 11.28
N THR A 11 26.88 -20.76 10.91
CA THR A 11 25.79 -20.12 10.17
C THR A 11 25.17 -19.07 11.08
N ALA A 12 25.39 -17.79 10.78
CA ALA A 12 24.60 -16.71 11.34
C ALA A 12 23.13 -16.97 10.93
N ALA A 13 22.29 -17.33 11.88
CA ALA A 13 20.85 -17.33 11.67
C ALA A 13 20.44 -15.87 11.54
N ALA A 14 20.10 -15.45 10.32
CA ALA A 14 19.45 -14.16 10.10
C ALA A 14 18.14 -14.16 10.91
N CYS A 15 18.04 -13.25 11.87
CA CYS A 15 16.80 -13.00 12.58
C CYS A 15 15.92 -12.20 11.61
N GLN A 16 14.90 -12.83 11.04
CA GLN A 16 13.89 -12.12 10.26
C GLN A 16 13.10 -11.23 11.24
N SER A 17 13.31 -9.92 11.18
CA SER A 17 12.40 -8.95 11.79
C SER A 17 11.04 -9.09 11.11
N VAL A 18 9.97 -9.24 11.90
CA VAL A 18 8.61 -9.20 11.35
C VAL A 18 8.31 -7.73 11.10
N GLN A 19 8.33 -7.34 9.84
CA GLN A 19 8.04 -5.98 9.40
C GLN A 19 6.67 -5.53 9.92
N ALA A 20 6.64 -4.39 10.61
CA ALA A 20 5.39 -3.85 11.13
C ALA A 20 4.46 -3.47 9.97
N ASN A 21 3.17 -3.79 10.11
CA ASN A 21 2.18 -3.38 9.12
C ASN A 21 1.86 -1.89 9.26
N ILE A 22 1.72 -1.22 8.14
CA ILE A 22 1.03 0.07 8.08
C ILE A 22 -0.46 -0.19 8.23
N SER A 23 -1.12 0.58 9.07
CA SER A 23 -2.54 0.40 9.32
C SER A 23 -3.29 1.69 9.61
N THR A 24 -4.59 1.66 9.31
CA THR A 24 -5.57 2.72 9.51
C THR A 24 -6.77 2.11 10.23
N ARG A 25 -7.28 2.79 11.26
CA ARG A 25 -8.38 2.34 12.12
C ARG A 25 -9.52 3.35 12.23
N PHE A 26 -9.33 4.56 11.71
CA PHE A 26 -10.30 5.65 11.73
C PHE A 26 -10.90 5.91 13.12
N ASN A 27 -10.08 5.88 14.19
CA ASN A 27 -10.61 6.01 15.55
C ASN A 27 -11.06 7.45 15.88
N THR A 28 -10.46 8.45 15.23
CA THR A 28 -10.67 9.87 15.57
C THR A 28 -10.90 10.77 14.36
N ASP A 29 -10.44 10.40 13.18
CA ASP A 29 -10.60 11.12 11.92
C ASP A 29 -10.41 10.17 10.71
N VAL A 30 -10.20 10.75 9.52
CA VAL A 30 -9.93 10.00 8.27
C VAL A 30 -8.46 9.59 8.09
N GLU A 31 -7.55 9.91 9.03
CA GLU A 31 -6.14 9.51 9.02
C GLU A 31 -5.42 9.79 7.69
N GLY A 32 -5.74 10.92 7.07
CA GLY A 32 -5.17 11.35 5.77
C GLY A 32 -5.78 10.70 4.53
N TRP A 33 -6.71 9.75 4.68
CA TRP A 33 -7.45 9.18 3.56
C TRP A 33 -8.37 10.22 2.92
N ARG A 34 -8.45 10.17 1.59
CA ARG A 34 -9.20 11.13 0.76
C ARG A 34 -10.13 10.40 -0.18
N VAL A 35 -11.19 11.07 -0.65
CA VAL A 35 -12.02 10.54 -1.75
C VAL A 35 -11.33 10.85 -3.07
N VAL A 36 -11.31 9.90 -4.01
CA VAL A 36 -10.62 10.03 -5.30
C VAL A 36 -11.58 9.89 -6.47
N ALA A 37 -11.45 10.79 -7.45
CA ALA A 37 -12.07 10.70 -8.76
C ALA A 37 -11.19 9.87 -9.69
N PHE A 38 -11.26 8.55 -9.54
CA PHE A 38 -10.52 7.61 -10.38
C PHE A 38 -11.53 6.80 -11.20
N PRO A 39 -11.37 6.64 -12.53
CA PRO A 39 -12.42 6.06 -13.37
C PRO A 39 -12.56 4.54 -13.23
N PHE A 40 -11.64 3.88 -12.50
CA PHE A 40 -11.57 2.42 -12.27
C PHE A 40 -11.66 1.54 -13.55
N SER A 41 -11.63 2.13 -14.74
CA SER A 41 -11.75 1.47 -16.03
C SER A 41 -10.47 1.59 -16.85
N GLY A 42 -9.59 2.52 -16.49
CA GLY A 42 -8.29 2.74 -17.11
C GLY A 42 -7.35 3.57 -16.24
N HIS A 43 -6.07 3.57 -16.59
CA HIS A 43 -5.04 4.32 -15.88
C HIS A 43 -5.27 5.84 -15.95
N VAL A 44 -5.09 6.50 -14.80
CA VAL A 44 -5.00 7.96 -14.67
C VAL A 44 -3.82 8.25 -13.74
N ALA A 45 -2.81 8.97 -14.23
CA ALA A 45 -1.59 9.22 -13.46
C ALA A 45 -1.86 10.03 -12.18
N ASN A 46 -2.61 11.13 -12.30
CA ASN A 46 -2.86 12.09 -11.21
C ASN A 46 -4.36 12.36 -11.07
N PRO A 47 -5.14 11.46 -10.45
CA PRO A 47 -6.57 11.68 -10.24
C PRO A 47 -6.81 12.81 -9.23
N ALA A 48 -7.93 13.52 -9.39
CA ALA A 48 -8.34 14.53 -8.44
C ALA A 48 -8.82 13.89 -7.13
N THR A 49 -8.66 14.60 -6.02
CA THR A 49 -9.07 14.15 -4.70
C THR A 49 -9.77 15.24 -3.90
N THR A 50 -10.66 14.84 -3.01
CA THR A 50 -11.36 15.70 -2.04
C THR A 50 -11.24 15.12 -0.64
N PRO A 51 -11.42 15.93 0.42
CA PRO A 51 -11.47 15.39 1.78
C PRO A 51 -12.53 14.28 1.93
N GLY A 52 -12.20 13.24 2.69
CA GLY A 52 -13.16 12.21 3.07
C GLY A 52 -14.07 12.63 4.22
N THR A 53 -15.13 11.86 4.46
CA THR A 53 -16.02 12.07 5.62
C THR A 53 -15.75 10.99 6.67
N PHE A 54 -15.39 11.42 7.87
CA PHE A 54 -15.27 10.54 9.03
C PHE A 54 -16.66 10.26 9.63
N ASP A 55 -16.99 8.99 9.85
CA ASP A 55 -18.15 8.57 10.62
C ASP A 55 -17.69 7.98 11.96
N SER A 56 -17.81 8.78 13.02
CA SER A 56 -17.38 8.39 14.37
C SER A 56 -18.28 7.33 15.02
N SER A 57 -19.42 7.01 14.41
CA SER A 57 -20.44 6.15 15.00
C SER A 57 -20.57 4.79 14.31
N PHE A 58 -20.00 4.65 13.11
CA PHE A 58 -20.12 3.47 12.27
C PHE A 58 -18.73 2.94 11.90
N GLY A 59 -18.50 1.65 12.07
CA GLY A 59 -17.18 1.01 11.93
C GLY A 59 -17.17 -0.40 12.52
N LEU A 60 -16.03 -1.06 12.51
CA LEU A 60 -15.79 -2.35 13.15
C LEU A 60 -14.46 -2.37 13.94
N PRO A 61 -14.33 -1.74 15.12
CA PRO A 61 -15.32 -1.03 15.93
C PRO A 61 -15.62 0.40 15.43
N ALA A 62 -16.49 1.16 16.11
CA ALA A 62 -16.96 2.46 15.65
C ALA A 62 -15.83 3.41 15.21
N GLY A 63 -15.99 4.00 14.03
CA GLY A 63 -14.97 4.76 13.33
C GLY A 63 -14.78 4.22 11.90
N SER A 64 -15.07 5.02 10.88
CA SER A 64 -14.81 4.65 9.48
C SER A 64 -14.73 5.86 8.58
N ILE A 65 -14.14 5.69 7.39
CA ILE A 65 -14.36 6.64 6.30
C ILE A 65 -15.64 6.23 5.55
N ARG A 66 -16.57 7.18 5.39
CA ARG A 66 -17.81 6.99 4.63
C ARG A 66 -17.78 7.80 3.35
N VAL A 67 -18.05 7.12 2.24
CA VAL A 67 -18.08 7.69 0.89
C VAL A 67 -19.50 7.64 0.37
N GLY A 68 -20.02 8.81 0.01
CA GLY A 68 -21.28 8.95 -0.73
C GLY A 68 -21.04 9.22 -2.22
N ASP A 69 -22.09 9.63 -2.91
CA ASP A 69 -22.09 9.99 -4.34
C ASP A 69 -21.38 11.35 -4.57
N VAL A 70 -20.05 11.29 -4.72
CA VAL A 70 -19.17 12.46 -4.90
C VAL A 70 -18.70 12.59 -6.35
N TYR A 71 -18.42 11.47 -7.01
CA TYR A 71 -17.91 11.37 -8.37
C TYR A 71 -18.64 10.23 -9.10
N SER A 72 -18.55 10.19 -10.44
CA SER A 72 -19.19 9.15 -11.27
C SER A 72 -18.55 7.78 -11.20
N ASP A 73 -17.31 7.73 -10.74
CA ASP A 73 -16.55 6.53 -10.37
C ASP A 73 -15.74 6.96 -9.14
N THR A 74 -16.09 6.45 -7.96
CA THR A 74 -15.51 6.92 -6.69
C THR A 74 -14.81 5.83 -5.89
N GLY A 75 -13.80 6.25 -5.14
CA GLY A 75 -13.02 5.43 -4.22
C GLY A 75 -12.36 6.26 -3.14
N ILE A 76 -11.53 5.61 -2.32
CA ILE A 76 -10.64 6.29 -1.37
C ILE A 76 -9.18 6.14 -1.78
N SER A 77 -8.41 7.21 -1.62
CA SER A 77 -6.96 7.28 -1.84
C SER A 77 -6.22 7.21 -0.52
N ALA A 78 -5.22 6.35 -0.48
CA ALA A 78 -4.37 6.16 0.68
C ALA A 78 -3.48 7.39 0.98
N PRO A 79 -3.14 7.64 2.25
CA PRO A 79 -2.17 8.65 2.64
C PRO A 79 -0.73 8.22 2.32
N ALA A 80 0.22 9.16 2.47
CA ALA A 80 1.63 8.99 2.13
C ALA A 80 2.29 7.72 2.72
N ALA A 81 1.84 7.27 3.90
CA ALA A 81 2.36 6.04 4.51
C ALA A 81 2.18 4.79 3.63
N PHE A 82 1.20 4.73 2.74
CA PHE A 82 0.99 3.58 1.83
C PHE A 82 1.63 3.79 0.45
N LEU A 83 2.37 4.89 0.26
CA LEU A 83 2.95 5.30 -1.00
C LEU A 83 4.47 5.15 -0.99
N GLY A 84 5.07 5.27 -2.16
CA GLY A 84 6.51 5.07 -2.34
C GLY A 84 6.85 3.59 -2.42
N ASN A 85 7.97 3.22 -1.83
CA ASN A 85 8.54 1.89 -2.01
C ASN A 85 8.01 0.88 -0.98
N HIS A 86 7.31 -0.13 -1.48
CA HIS A 86 6.79 -1.27 -0.75
C HIS A 86 7.17 -2.59 -1.44
N SER A 87 8.35 -2.69 -2.04
CA SER A 87 8.83 -3.91 -2.72
C SER A 87 8.71 -5.16 -1.84
N ASP A 88 8.97 -5.02 -0.54
CA ASP A 88 8.87 -6.09 0.47
C ASP A 88 7.45 -6.60 0.70
N ALA A 89 6.44 -5.81 0.31
CA ALA A 89 5.05 -6.22 0.42
C ALA A 89 4.68 -7.28 -0.61
N TYR A 90 5.54 -7.55 -1.61
CA TYR A 90 5.33 -8.60 -2.59
C TYR A 90 5.18 -9.97 -1.92
N GLY A 91 4.10 -10.68 -2.24
CA GLY A 91 3.75 -11.96 -1.60
C GLY A 91 2.96 -11.80 -0.29
N GLY A 92 2.86 -10.58 0.25
CA GLY A 92 1.98 -10.23 1.35
C GLY A 92 0.53 -9.95 0.89
N GLN A 93 -0.20 -9.20 1.72
CA GLN A 93 -1.61 -8.91 1.47
C GLN A 93 -2.01 -7.52 1.98
N LEU A 94 -2.77 -6.78 1.18
CA LEU A 94 -3.56 -5.64 1.64
C LEU A 94 -4.88 -6.18 2.21
N THR A 95 -5.24 -5.75 3.41
CA THR A 95 -6.52 -6.10 4.04
C THR A 95 -7.31 -4.84 4.40
N TYR A 96 -8.64 -4.93 4.35
CA TYR A 96 -9.52 -3.87 4.83
C TYR A 96 -10.91 -4.45 5.12
N ASP A 97 -11.68 -3.77 5.96
CA ASP A 97 -13.09 -4.06 6.15
C ASP A 97 -13.95 -3.08 5.32
N ILE A 98 -15.01 -3.58 4.71
CA ILE A 98 -15.92 -2.78 3.89
C ILE A 98 -17.38 -3.11 4.20
N PHE A 99 -18.22 -2.07 4.21
CA PHE A 99 -19.66 -2.16 4.33
C PHE A 99 -20.30 -1.45 3.15
N VAL A 100 -21.05 -2.17 2.33
CA VAL A 100 -21.72 -1.62 1.14
C VAL A 100 -23.23 -1.61 1.33
N ARG A 101 -23.87 -0.49 1.02
CA ARG A 101 -25.35 -0.34 1.06
C ARG A 101 -25.99 -0.56 -0.30
N TYR A 102 -25.18 -0.50 -1.36
CA TYR A 102 -25.62 -0.69 -2.71
C TYR A 102 -24.61 -1.54 -3.49
N THR A 103 -25.10 -2.58 -4.17
CA THR A 103 -24.33 -3.34 -5.16
C THR A 103 -25.26 -3.96 -6.21
N ASP A 104 -24.73 -4.19 -7.40
CA ASP A 104 -25.38 -4.96 -8.48
C ASP A 104 -24.88 -6.41 -8.58
N GLY A 105 -23.94 -6.81 -7.71
CA GLY A 105 -23.41 -8.16 -7.61
C GLY A 105 -22.41 -8.54 -8.70
N VAL A 106 -21.87 -7.59 -9.48
CA VAL A 106 -20.85 -7.88 -10.50
C VAL A 106 -19.43 -7.73 -9.97
N ASP A 107 -18.45 -8.10 -10.80
CA ASP A 107 -17.03 -7.92 -10.50
C ASP A 107 -16.59 -6.48 -10.76
N TYR A 108 -15.86 -5.91 -9.81
CA TYR A 108 -15.26 -4.57 -9.90
C TYR A 108 -13.78 -4.60 -9.52
N PRO A 109 -13.00 -3.59 -9.95
CA PRO A 109 -11.60 -3.42 -9.55
C PRO A 109 -11.53 -2.89 -8.12
N ALA A 110 -11.70 -3.78 -7.15
CA ALA A 110 -11.75 -3.48 -5.73
C ALA A 110 -10.58 -2.63 -5.24
N VAL A 111 -9.39 -2.84 -5.81
CA VAL A 111 -8.18 -2.09 -5.49
C VAL A 111 -7.41 -1.74 -6.75
N VAL A 112 -6.81 -0.56 -6.76
CA VAL A 112 -5.88 -0.11 -7.81
C VAL A 112 -4.56 0.31 -7.18
N ILE A 113 -3.46 -0.20 -7.73
CA ILE A 113 -2.10 0.30 -7.46
C ILE A 113 -1.68 1.11 -8.69
N ASN A 114 -1.45 2.41 -8.50
CA ASN A 114 -0.97 3.33 -9.52
C ASN A 114 0.53 3.56 -9.32
N ALA A 115 1.33 3.21 -10.33
CA ALA A 115 2.79 3.33 -10.35
C ALA A 115 3.25 4.55 -11.17
N GLY A 116 2.39 5.57 -11.30
CA GLY A 116 2.65 6.80 -12.05
C GLY A 116 2.42 6.64 -13.56
N THR A 117 3.13 5.72 -14.22
CA THR A 117 3.02 5.52 -15.69
C THR A 117 2.08 4.39 -16.09
N PHE A 118 1.66 3.57 -15.13
CA PHE A 118 0.71 2.48 -15.32
C PHE A 118 -0.07 2.22 -14.02
N SER A 119 -1.15 1.45 -14.12
CA SER A 119 -1.88 0.98 -12.94
C SER A 119 -2.21 -0.50 -13.05
N LEU A 120 -2.24 -1.17 -11.89
CA LEU A 120 -2.74 -2.53 -11.73
C LEU A 120 -4.11 -2.50 -11.05
N PHE A 121 -5.03 -3.33 -11.52
CA PHE A 121 -6.42 -3.38 -11.05
C PHE A 121 -6.72 -4.78 -10.51
N TYR A 122 -7.02 -4.92 -9.23
CA TYR A 122 -7.45 -6.19 -8.65
C TYR A 122 -8.96 -6.35 -8.81
N VAL A 123 -9.37 -7.26 -9.69
CA VAL A 123 -10.79 -7.45 -10.03
C VAL A 123 -11.36 -8.63 -9.26
N THR A 124 -12.47 -8.39 -8.56
CA THR A 124 -13.10 -9.39 -7.70
C THR A 124 -14.58 -9.05 -7.46
N ALA A 125 -15.34 -10.05 -7.02
CA ALA A 125 -16.77 -9.92 -6.80
C ALA A 125 -17.10 -8.87 -5.74
N SER A 126 -18.24 -8.21 -5.97
CA SER A 126 -18.82 -7.24 -5.05
C SER A 126 -19.01 -7.80 -3.63
N PRO A 127 -18.82 -6.96 -2.59
CA PRO A 127 -19.17 -7.33 -1.22
C PRO A 127 -20.67 -7.60 -1.04
N PRO A 128 -21.05 -8.43 -0.06
CA PRO A 128 -22.46 -8.59 0.33
C PRO A 128 -23.05 -7.30 0.91
N LEU A 129 -24.36 -7.10 0.71
CA LEU A 129 -25.08 -5.94 1.20
C LEU A 129 -25.22 -5.94 2.73
N GLU A 130 -25.14 -4.74 3.30
CA GLU A 130 -25.55 -4.43 4.68
C GLU A 130 -24.84 -5.29 5.76
N THR A 131 -23.63 -5.75 5.46
CA THR A 131 -22.78 -6.45 6.40
C THR A 131 -21.33 -6.04 6.21
N TRP A 132 -20.59 -5.91 7.31
CA TRP A 132 -19.14 -5.74 7.22
C TRP A 132 -18.51 -7.01 6.63
N GLN A 133 -17.63 -6.83 5.66
CA GLN A 133 -16.84 -7.88 5.05
C GLN A 133 -15.36 -7.53 5.14
N SER A 134 -14.56 -8.44 5.69
CA SER A 134 -13.10 -8.37 5.57
C SER A 134 -12.66 -8.81 4.18
N ARG A 135 -11.88 -7.96 3.52
CA ARG A 135 -11.29 -8.19 2.20
C ARG A 135 -9.81 -8.47 2.37
N VAL A 136 -9.31 -9.44 1.61
CA VAL A 136 -7.89 -9.81 1.55
C VAL A 136 -7.48 -9.75 0.09
N ILE A 137 -6.51 -8.90 -0.21
CA ILE A 137 -6.03 -8.63 -1.56
C ILE A 137 -4.57 -9.08 -1.63
N PRO A 138 -4.27 -10.21 -2.27
CA PRO A 138 -2.90 -10.68 -2.43
C PRO A 138 -2.06 -9.68 -3.22
N LEU A 139 -0.86 -9.36 -2.70
CA LEU A 139 0.12 -8.51 -3.37
C LEU A 139 1.06 -9.35 -4.23
N THR A 140 0.45 -10.15 -5.11
CA THR A 140 1.09 -10.93 -6.18
C THR A 140 0.35 -10.62 -7.48
N GLU A 141 0.92 -10.95 -8.64
CA GLU A 141 0.31 -10.67 -9.94
C GLU A 141 -1.03 -11.39 -10.20
N THR A 142 -1.30 -12.47 -9.46
CA THR A 142 -2.51 -13.28 -9.64
C THR A 142 -3.78 -12.49 -9.28
N GLY A 143 -4.71 -12.39 -10.24
CA GLY A 143 -5.98 -11.65 -10.07
C GLY A 143 -5.90 -10.17 -10.45
N TRP A 144 -4.70 -9.65 -10.72
CA TRP A 144 -4.50 -8.27 -11.16
C TRP A 144 -4.54 -8.12 -12.68
N ARG A 145 -5.04 -6.99 -13.15
CA ARG A 145 -5.11 -6.60 -14.57
C ARG A 145 -4.26 -5.36 -14.83
N TYR A 146 -3.60 -5.31 -15.98
CA TYR A 146 -2.71 -4.23 -16.36
C TYR A 146 -3.46 -3.12 -17.12
N ASN A 147 -3.32 -1.87 -16.65
CA ASN A 147 -3.82 -0.62 -17.23
C ASN A 147 -5.33 -0.46 -17.45
N SER A 148 -6.12 -1.49 -17.19
CA SER A 148 -7.59 -1.44 -17.22
C SER A 148 -8.15 -2.65 -16.48
N ARG A 149 -9.36 -2.52 -15.91
CA ARG A 149 -10.09 -3.65 -15.30
C ARG A 149 -10.37 -4.81 -16.29
N THR A 150 -10.37 -4.53 -17.59
CA THR A 150 -10.51 -5.54 -18.67
C THR A 150 -9.21 -5.75 -19.45
N GLY A 151 -8.08 -5.25 -18.94
CA GLY A 151 -6.77 -5.39 -19.55
C GLY A 151 -6.21 -6.82 -19.48
N PRO A 152 -5.01 -7.05 -20.03
CA PRO A 152 -4.32 -8.33 -19.86
C PRO A 152 -4.04 -8.59 -18.37
N ALA A 153 -3.80 -9.85 -18.01
CA ALA A 153 -3.31 -10.19 -16.67
C ALA A 153 -1.98 -9.48 -16.41
N ALA A 154 -1.79 -8.99 -15.18
CA ALA A 154 -0.53 -8.42 -14.76
C ALA A 154 0.56 -9.49 -14.75
N THR A 155 1.81 -9.10 -15.03
CA THR A 155 2.97 -9.97 -14.85
C THR A 155 3.60 -9.73 -13.48
N GLU A 156 4.38 -10.70 -12.99
CA GLU A 156 5.18 -10.54 -11.77
C GLU A 156 6.07 -9.29 -11.84
N ALA A 157 6.75 -9.08 -12.97
CA ALA A 157 7.60 -7.92 -13.18
C ALA A 157 6.82 -6.59 -13.07
N GLN A 158 5.56 -6.54 -13.53
CA GLN A 158 4.70 -5.37 -13.39
C GLN A 158 4.24 -5.18 -11.94
N MET A 159 3.90 -6.26 -11.22
CA MET A 159 3.54 -6.18 -9.81
C MET A 159 4.71 -5.66 -8.97
N ARG A 160 5.90 -6.23 -9.15
CA ARG A 160 7.12 -5.78 -8.47
C ARG A 160 7.44 -4.32 -8.79
N ALA A 161 7.37 -3.94 -10.07
CA ALA A 161 7.59 -2.54 -10.46
C ALA A 161 6.54 -1.58 -9.87
N ALA A 162 5.29 -2.02 -9.68
CA ALA A 162 4.25 -1.20 -9.07
C ALA A 162 4.47 -1.02 -7.57
N LEU A 163 4.86 -2.09 -6.86
CA LEU A 163 5.15 -2.05 -5.43
C LEU A 163 6.45 -1.29 -5.12
N ALA A 164 7.43 -1.29 -6.03
CA ALA A 164 8.66 -0.52 -5.87
C ALA A 164 8.46 1.00 -5.89
N ASN A 165 7.33 1.48 -6.44
CA ASN A 165 6.99 2.90 -6.46
C ASN A 165 5.48 3.11 -6.59
N ILE A 166 4.76 2.99 -5.48
CA ILE A 166 3.33 3.26 -5.39
C ILE A 166 3.13 4.78 -5.38
N VAL A 167 2.68 5.34 -6.50
CA VAL A 167 2.27 6.75 -6.60
C VAL A 167 0.85 6.95 -6.07
N GLY A 168 0.01 5.91 -6.10
CA GLY A 168 -1.32 5.94 -5.51
C GLY A 168 -1.86 4.54 -5.22
N LEU A 169 -2.55 4.39 -4.09
CA LEU A 169 -3.30 3.20 -3.73
C LEU A 169 -4.77 3.59 -3.56
N TYR A 170 -5.66 2.97 -4.33
CA TYR A 170 -7.08 3.30 -4.36
C TYR A 170 -7.94 2.09 -4.00
N ILE A 171 -8.93 2.28 -3.13
CA ILE A 171 -9.95 1.28 -2.79
C ILE A 171 -11.30 1.74 -3.36
N PHE A 172 -11.96 0.84 -4.08
CA PHE A 172 -13.21 1.14 -4.79
C PHE A 172 -14.42 1.17 -3.85
N THR A 173 -15.31 2.14 -4.04
CA THR A 173 -16.48 2.33 -3.17
C THR A 173 -17.83 2.43 -3.91
N GLU A 174 -17.86 2.24 -5.23
CA GLU A 174 -19.05 2.35 -6.10
C GLU A 174 -19.47 0.99 -6.68
N TRP A 175 -20.00 0.10 -5.85
CA TRP A 175 -20.26 -1.30 -6.22
C TRP A 175 -21.51 -1.52 -7.09
N ARG A 176 -22.01 -0.47 -7.72
CA ARG A 176 -23.05 -0.46 -8.77
C ARG A 176 -22.99 0.85 -9.53
N THR A 177 -23.64 0.95 -10.69
CA THR A 177 -23.98 2.26 -11.26
C THR A 177 -25.14 2.91 -10.49
N GLY A 178 -24.96 4.16 -10.03
CA GLY A 178 -26.01 4.97 -9.41
C GLY A 178 -25.59 5.48 -8.02
N PRO A 179 -26.52 5.58 -7.05
CA PRO A 179 -26.17 6.11 -5.73
C PRO A 179 -25.14 5.24 -5.01
N ASP A 180 -24.18 5.91 -4.37
CA ASP A 180 -23.12 5.34 -3.56
C ASP A 180 -23.32 5.64 -2.07
N ASP A 181 -23.07 4.62 -1.25
CA ASP A 181 -22.95 4.77 0.19
C ASP A 181 -22.18 3.57 0.75
N THR A 182 -20.87 3.78 0.93
CA THR A 182 -19.93 2.73 1.32
C THR A 182 -19.06 3.22 2.48
N SER A 183 -18.86 2.36 3.48
CA SER A 183 -17.95 2.61 4.59
C SER A 183 -16.76 1.67 4.51
N VAL A 184 -15.55 2.18 4.77
CA VAL A 184 -14.31 1.40 4.79
C VAL A 184 -13.61 1.57 6.13
N ASP A 185 -13.03 0.50 6.66
CA ASP A 185 -12.37 0.47 7.96
C ASP A 185 -11.17 -0.51 7.97
N ASN A 186 -10.34 -0.48 9.01
CA ASN A 186 -9.30 -1.46 9.33
C ASN A 186 -8.33 -1.78 8.17
N ILE A 187 -7.88 -0.76 7.45
CA ILE A 187 -6.99 -0.92 6.31
C ILE A 187 -5.59 -1.28 6.83
N SER A 188 -4.94 -2.29 6.25
CA SER A 188 -3.59 -2.69 6.62
C SER A 188 -2.82 -3.31 5.45
N MET A 189 -1.54 -2.97 5.34
CA MET A 189 -0.61 -3.50 4.34
C MET A 189 0.75 -3.79 5.00
N PRO A 190 1.55 -4.74 4.50
CA PRO A 190 2.90 -4.97 5.02
C PRO A 190 3.81 -3.77 4.75
N GLY A 191 4.69 -3.47 5.72
CA GLY A 191 5.91 -2.68 5.47
C GLY A 191 5.63 -1.38 4.78
N GLY A 192 6.41 -0.78 3.90
CA GLY A 192 7.75 -1.12 3.43
C GLY A 192 8.80 -0.75 4.47
N CYS A 193 10.04 -1.11 4.18
CA CYS A 193 11.15 -0.77 5.05
C CYS A 193 11.81 0.48 4.47
N ALA A 194 11.63 1.62 5.12
CA ALA A 194 12.27 2.86 4.69
C ALA A 194 13.81 2.78 4.67
N ALA A 195 14.37 1.79 5.39
CA ALA A 195 15.80 1.52 5.44
C ALA A 195 16.29 0.45 4.45
N ASP A 196 15.43 -0.23 3.69
CA ASP A 196 15.84 -1.11 2.59
C ASP A 196 15.80 -0.30 1.28
N LEU A 197 16.89 0.40 1.01
CA LEU A 197 17.01 1.32 -0.13
C LEU A 197 17.41 0.60 -1.41
N ASN A 198 18.13 -0.53 -1.30
CA ASN A 198 18.57 -1.30 -2.46
C ASN A 198 17.54 -2.36 -2.91
N ASN A 199 16.48 -2.58 -2.12
CA ASN A 199 15.36 -3.49 -2.38
C ASN A 199 15.76 -4.97 -2.48
N ASP A 200 16.76 -5.39 -1.72
CA ASP A 200 17.18 -6.79 -1.68
C ASP A 200 16.45 -7.63 -0.62
N GLY A 201 15.59 -6.99 0.19
CA GLY A 201 14.82 -7.60 1.26
C GLY A 201 15.58 -7.67 2.59
N PHE A 202 16.73 -7.01 2.70
CA PHE A 202 17.58 -7.00 3.88
C PHE A 202 18.14 -5.61 4.18
N VAL A 203 17.72 -5.02 5.29
CA VAL A 203 18.37 -3.82 5.84
C VAL A 203 19.80 -4.13 6.29
N ASN A 204 20.79 -3.59 5.60
CA ASN A 204 22.20 -3.85 5.88
C ASN A 204 23.15 -2.71 5.45
N GLY A 205 24.46 -2.93 5.56
CA GLY A 205 25.45 -1.89 5.24
C GLY A 205 25.32 -1.32 3.82
N ASP A 206 24.84 -2.11 2.86
CA ASP A 206 24.62 -1.65 1.48
C ASP A 206 23.53 -0.56 1.42
N ASP A 207 22.47 -0.65 2.24
CA ASP A 207 21.45 0.40 2.33
C ASP A 207 21.98 1.67 2.98
N TYR A 208 22.79 1.53 4.03
CA TYR A 208 23.43 2.67 4.68
C TYR A 208 24.34 3.41 3.71
N ASP A 209 25.16 2.69 2.96
CA ASP A 209 26.06 3.28 1.96
C ASP A 209 25.24 3.97 0.85
N TYR A 210 24.12 3.37 0.44
CA TYR A 210 23.20 3.96 -0.52
C TYR A 210 22.58 5.26 0.01
N PHE A 211 22.03 5.23 1.23
CA PHE A 211 21.47 6.39 1.91
C PHE A 211 22.48 7.52 2.02
N ALA A 212 23.67 7.23 2.57
CA ALA A 212 24.72 8.22 2.78
C ALA A 212 25.12 8.90 1.47
N SER A 213 25.23 8.14 0.38
CA SER A 213 25.55 8.68 -0.95
C SER A 213 24.48 9.64 -1.49
N MET A 214 23.20 9.32 -1.30
CA MET A 214 22.07 10.15 -1.73
C MET A 214 21.93 11.39 -0.83
N PHE A 215 22.07 11.21 0.48
CA PHE A 215 21.97 12.25 1.48
C PHE A 215 23.02 13.35 1.29
N GLU A 216 24.29 12.96 1.08
CA GLU A 216 25.37 13.90 0.78
C GLU A 216 25.17 14.66 -0.54
N ALA A 217 24.49 14.05 -1.50
CA ALA A 217 24.15 14.66 -2.79
C ALA A 217 22.88 15.53 -2.74
N ALA A 218 22.16 15.55 -1.62
CA ALA A 218 20.80 16.07 -1.52
C ALA A 218 19.87 15.51 -2.61
N ASP A 219 20.04 14.22 -2.93
CA ASP A 219 19.23 13.51 -3.91
C ASP A 219 17.82 13.25 -3.35
N PRO A 220 16.73 13.49 -4.11
CA PRO A 220 15.37 13.22 -3.66
C PRO A 220 15.13 11.77 -3.18
N GLY A 221 15.96 10.80 -3.57
CA GLY A 221 15.91 9.44 -3.03
C GLY A 221 16.30 9.33 -1.55
N ALA A 222 16.87 10.37 -0.94
CA ALA A 222 17.13 10.47 0.50
C ALA A 222 16.04 11.24 1.27
N ASP A 223 14.94 11.65 0.63
CA ASP A 223 13.76 12.24 1.29
C ASP A 223 12.88 11.11 1.85
N ILE A 224 13.28 10.57 3.00
CA ILE A 224 12.67 9.39 3.63
C ILE A 224 11.32 9.75 4.25
N ASN A 225 11.19 10.95 4.80
CA ASN A 225 9.94 11.39 5.43
C ASN A 225 8.94 12.00 4.43
N ASN A 226 9.33 12.15 3.15
CA ASN A 226 8.56 12.68 2.03
C ASN A 226 8.05 14.12 2.25
N ASP A 227 8.85 14.97 2.91
CA ASP A 227 8.53 16.38 3.15
C ASP A 227 9.04 17.33 2.04
N SER A 228 9.66 16.78 0.99
CA SER A 228 10.30 17.47 -0.14
C SER A 228 11.64 18.13 0.18
N PHE A 229 12.24 17.87 1.33
CA PHE A 229 13.53 18.42 1.73
C PHE A 229 14.45 17.36 2.36
N VAL A 230 15.52 16.99 1.66
CA VAL A 230 16.59 16.15 2.24
C VAL A 230 17.31 16.90 3.36
N ASN A 231 17.10 16.48 4.61
CA ASN A 231 17.65 17.14 5.79
C ASN A 231 17.80 16.18 6.99
N GLY A 232 18.17 16.72 8.16
CA GLY A 232 18.40 15.89 9.36
C GLY A 232 17.21 15.00 9.76
N ASP A 233 15.99 15.40 9.46
CA ASP A 233 14.78 14.63 9.74
C ASP A 233 14.72 13.33 8.91
N ASP A 234 15.28 13.31 7.69
CA ASP A 234 15.40 12.10 6.88
C ASP A 234 16.47 11.16 7.41
N TYR A 235 17.58 11.72 7.90
CA TYR A 235 18.63 10.92 8.54
C TYR A 235 18.08 10.22 9.78
N ASP A 236 17.33 10.94 10.61
CA ASP A 236 16.70 10.37 11.80
C ASP A 236 15.65 9.31 11.43
N ALA A 237 14.86 9.56 10.38
CA ALA A 237 13.88 8.59 9.87
C ALA A 237 14.54 7.32 9.33
N PHE A 238 15.60 7.45 8.52
CA PHE A 238 16.40 6.33 8.03
C PHE A 238 17.05 5.56 9.18
N ALA A 239 17.76 6.24 10.08
CA ALA A 239 18.47 5.62 11.18
C ALA A 239 17.53 4.84 12.10
N SER A 240 16.36 5.40 12.42
CA SER A 240 15.32 4.72 13.20
C SER A 240 14.86 3.43 12.50
N ALA A 241 14.56 3.48 11.20
CA ALA A 241 14.15 2.30 10.45
C ALA A 241 15.29 1.26 10.35
N PHE A 242 16.52 1.73 10.16
CA PHE A 242 17.71 0.90 10.01
C PHE A 242 18.04 0.11 11.27
N GLU A 243 18.05 0.78 12.42
CA GLU A 243 18.36 0.17 13.72
C GLU A 243 17.29 -0.84 14.17
N ASN A 244 16.02 -0.61 13.80
CA ASN A 244 14.93 -1.52 14.11
C ASN A 244 14.84 -2.72 13.14
N GLY A 245 15.59 -2.69 12.02
CA GLY A 245 15.43 -3.64 10.93
C GLY A 245 14.04 -3.56 10.27
N CYS A 246 13.38 -2.42 10.49
CA CYS A 246 12.13 -1.85 9.95
C CYS A 246 11.52 -0.86 10.96
#